data_AF-A0AAD8UVM9-F1
#
_entry.id   AF-A0AAD8UVM9-F1
#
_cell.length_a   1.000
_cell.length_b   1.000
_cell.length_c   1.000
_cell.angle_alpha   90.00
_cell.angle_beta   90.00
_cell.angle_gamma   90.00
#
_symmetry.space_group_name_H-M   'P 1'
#
loop_
_entity.id
_entity.type
_entity.pdbx_description
1 polymer ?
#
loop_
_entity_poly.entity_id
_entity_poly.type
_entity_poly.pdbx_seq_one_letter_code
_entity_poly.pdbx_strand_id
1 'polypeptide(L)'
;EYLQFEIDEAEFDRARELYERLLDRTKHLKVWISFAEFEASAGLGEDNESEEYKNDAGYQEQQIERVRRCRAVFERGFDYFRTNAAELKEERAMLLEEWLKKELSFGDLGDVTLVQKKAPRKVKRKRPLPSDDGSNIAYEEYIDYIFPDEVALAPNLKILEAAYKWKKQKTDDTDDD
;
A
#
# COMPACT_ATOMS: atom_id res chain seq x y z
N GLU A 1 28.87 -0.30 -27.05
CA GLU A 1 27.76 0.44 -26.42
C GLU A 1 26.75 -0.47 -25.73
N TYR A 2 26.18 -1.50 -26.37
CA TYR A 2 25.24 -2.46 -25.71
C TYR A 2 25.86 -3.24 -24.52
N LEU A 3 27.17 -3.51 -24.55
CA LEU A 3 27.86 -4.27 -23.51
C LEU A 3 28.11 -3.47 -22.22
N GLN A 4 28.18 -2.14 -22.29
CA GLN A 4 28.37 -1.30 -21.10
C GLN A 4 27.04 -1.07 -20.39
N PHE A 5 25.95 -0.95 -21.16
CA PHE A 5 24.57 -0.97 -20.68
C PHE A 5 24.25 -2.26 -19.90
N GLU A 6 24.65 -3.43 -20.40
CA GLU A 6 24.49 -4.73 -19.73
C GLU A 6 25.39 -4.89 -18.47
N ILE A 7 26.53 -4.21 -18.40
CA ILE A 7 27.41 -4.22 -17.22
C ILE A 7 26.83 -3.34 -16.10
N ASP A 8 26.20 -2.23 -16.46
CA ASP A 8 25.50 -1.35 -15.51
C ASP A 8 24.17 -1.98 -15.03
N GLU A 9 23.50 -2.79 -15.86
CA GLU A 9 22.30 -3.57 -15.49
C GLU A 9 22.60 -4.61 -14.37
N ALA A 10 23.82 -5.13 -14.29
CA ALA A 10 24.19 -6.22 -13.39
C ALA A 10 24.22 -5.84 -11.89
N GLU A 11 24.23 -4.56 -11.54
CA GLU A 11 24.13 -4.10 -10.14
C GLU A 11 22.67 -4.15 -9.63
N PHE A 12 21.72 -3.78 -10.48
CA PHE A 12 20.31 -3.72 -10.11
C PHE A 12 19.69 -5.11 -9.96
N ASP A 13 20.03 -6.05 -10.84
CA ASP A 13 19.49 -7.41 -10.77
C ASP A 13 19.95 -8.15 -9.50
N ARG A 14 21.22 -8.00 -9.12
CA ARG A 14 21.71 -8.53 -7.83
C ARG A 14 20.99 -7.89 -6.65
N ALA A 15 20.75 -6.58 -6.69
CA ALA A 15 20.00 -5.89 -5.64
C ALA A 15 18.55 -6.39 -5.54
N ARG A 16 17.87 -6.61 -6.68
CA ARG A 16 16.54 -7.24 -6.73
C ARG A 16 16.55 -8.61 -6.06
N GLU A 17 17.49 -9.48 -6.42
CA GLU A 17 17.62 -10.81 -5.82
C GLU A 17 17.80 -10.75 -4.30
N LEU A 18 18.57 -9.78 -3.80
CA LEU A 18 18.75 -9.58 -2.36
C LEU A 18 17.45 -9.12 -1.68
N TYR A 19 16.70 -8.21 -2.29
CA TYR A 19 15.38 -7.81 -1.78
C TYR A 19 14.40 -8.99 -1.75
N GLU A 20 14.33 -9.80 -2.81
CA GLU A 20 13.47 -10.98 -2.85
C GLU A 20 13.80 -11.97 -1.73
N ARG A 21 15.09 -12.30 -1.56
CA ARG A 21 15.55 -13.19 -0.48
C ARG A 21 15.28 -12.64 0.91
N LEU A 22 15.28 -11.32 1.06
CA LEU A 22 14.95 -10.68 2.33
C LEU A 22 13.45 -10.75 2.59
N LEU A 23 12.62 -10.51 1.57
CA LEU A 23 11.16 -10.63 1.63
C LEU A 23 10.70 -12.05 1.98
N ASP A 24 11.40 -13.08 1.50
CA ASP A 24 11.12 -14.48 1.87
C ASP A 24 11.26 -14.77 3.39
N ARG A 25 12.01 -13.93 4.11
CA ARG A 25 12.38 -14.16 5.52
C ARG A 25 11.74 -13.17 6.48
N THR A 26 11.07 -12.14 5.97
CA THR A 26 10.59 -11.01 6.77
C THR A 26 9.14 -10.69 6.51
N LYS A 27 8.46 -10.17 7.54
CA LYS A 27 7.14 -9.54 7.39
C LYS A 27 7.21 -8.02 7.46
N HIS A 28 8.42 -7.45 7.53
CA HIS A 28 8.61 -6.03 7.84
C HIS A 28 8.26 -5.14 6.64
N LEU A 29 7.26 -4.27 6.85
CA LEU A 29 6.83 -3.25 5.91
C LEU A 29 7.98 -2.42 5.31
N LYS A 30 8.99 -2.08 6.13
CA LYS A 30 10.14 -1.28 5.70
C LYS A 30 10.91 -1.91 4.53
N VAL A 31 10.92 -3.23 4.41
CA VAL A 31 11.61 -3.91 3.31
C VAL A 31 10.84 -3.72 2.00
N TRP A 32 9.52 -3.81 2.03
CA TRP A 32 8.66 -3.52 0.87
C TRP A 32 8.80 -2.08 0.40
N ILE A 33 8.77 -1.12 1.33
CA ILE A 33 8.95 0.30 1.01
C ILE A 33 10.34 0.53 0.40
N SER A 34 11.40 0.03 1.03
CA SER A 34 12.77 0.19 0.54
C SER A 34 12.96 -0.44 -0.84
N PHE A 35 12.33 -1.59 -1.12
CA PHE A 35 12.41 -2.21 -2.44
C PHE A 35 11.67 -1.37 -3.51
N ALA A 36 10.49 -0.82 -3.17
CA ALA A 36 9.77 0.05 -4.08
C ALA A 36 10.53 1.36 -4.34
N GLU A 37 11.22 1.90 -3.34
CA GLU A 37 12.10 3.06 -3.48
C GLU A 37 13.30 2.77 -4.37
N PHE A 38 13.92 1.61 -4.20
CA PHE A 38 14.99 1.14 -5.07
C PHE A 38 14.53 1.06 -6.53
N GLU A 39 13.37 0.44 -6.82
CA GLU A 39 12.86 0.39 -8.21
C GLU A 39 12.50 1.78 -8.74
N ALA A 40 12.10 2.72 -7.88
CA ALA A 40 11.80 4.10 -8.29
C ALA A 40 13.04 4.91 -8.66
N SER A 41 14.23 4.54 -8.16
CA SER A 41 15.50 5.21 -8.46
C SER A 41 16.43 4.40 -9.36
N ALA A 42 16.16 3.11 -9.58
CA ALA A 42 16.96 2.26 -10.45
C ALA A 42 17.01 2.82 -11.88
N GLY A 43 18.21 2.93 -12.44
CA GLY A 43 18.44 3.47 -13.78
C GLY A 43 18.59 4.99 -13.88
N LEU A 44 18.45 5.74 -12.77
CA LEU A 44 18.88 7.14 -12.74
C LEU A 44 20.42 7.19 -12.69
N GLY A 45 21.07 7.44 -13.83
CA GLY A 45 22.49 7.78 -13.85
C GLY A 45 22.75 9.05 -13.04
N GLU A 46 23.84 9.11 -12.29
CA GLU A 46 24.18 10.23 -11.39
C GLU A 46 24.31 11.59 -12.10
N ASP A 47 24.45 11.61 -13.43
CA ASP A 47 24.78 12.81 -14.22
C ASP A 47 23.70 13.26 -15.24
N ASN A 48 22.49 12.69 -15.24
CA ASN A 48 21.51 12.96 -16.33
C ASN A 48 20.59 14.17 -16.08
N GLU A 49 21.17 15.32 -15.73
CA GLU A 49 20.47 16.59 -15.47
C GLU A 49 20.46 17.57 -16.66
N SER A 50 20.86 17.12 -17.84
CA SER A 50 20.78 17.91 -19.07
C SER A 50 19.32 17.92 -19.58
N GLU A 51 18.70 19.10 -19.65
CA GLU A 51 17.34 19.31 -20.20
C GLU A 51 17.19 18.79 -21.65
N GLU A 52 18.30 18.60 -22.37
CA GLU A 52 18.32 18.11 -23.76
C GLU A 52 17.96 16.62 -23.86
N TYR A 53 18.28 15.80 -22.84
CA TYR A 53 18.00 14.36 -22.83
C TYR A 53 16.60 14.00 -22.32
N LYS A 54 15.86 14.92 -21.69
CA LYS A 54 14.49 14.65 -21.19
C LYS A 54 13.46 14.43 -22.30
N ASN A 55 13.75 14.91 -23.50
CA ASN A 55 12.92 14.74 -24.69
C ASN A 55 13.27 13.48 -25.49
N ASP A 56 14.31 12.75 -25.09
CA ASP A 56 14.67 11.47 -25.71
C ASP A 56 13.62 10.40 -25.37
N ALA A 57 13.22 9.63 -26.38
CA ALA A 57 12.23 8.58 -26.20
C ALA A 57 12.73 7.47 -25.25
N GLY A 58 14.03 7.17 -25.26
CA GLY A 58 14.63 6.18 -24.37
C GLY A 58 14.59 6.61 -22.90
N TYR A 59 14.83 7.90 -22.61
CA TYR A 59 14.68 8.44 -21.26
C TYR A 59 13.24 8.32 -20.76
N GLN A 60 12.26 8.67 -21.59
CA GLN A 60 10.84 8.54 -21.21
C GLN A 60 10.44 7.09 -20.96
N GLU A 61 10.86 6.16 -21.82
CA GLU A 61 10.61 4.73 -21.63
C GLU A 61 11.22 4.20 -20.33
N GLN A 62 12.44 4.61 -20.00
CA GLN A 62 13.10 4.24 -18.75
C GLN A 62 12.35 4.78 -17.51
N GLN A 63 11.87 6.03 -17.58
CA GLN A 63 11.09 6.65 -16.51
C GLN A 63 9.72 5.98 -16.34
N ILE A 64 9.10 5.52 -17.42
CA ILE A 64 7.84 4.75 -17.35
C ILE A 64 8.09 3.38 -16.72
N GLU A 65 9.16 2.69 -17.11
CA GLU A 65 9.49 1.35 -16.62
C GLU A 65 9.82 1.36 -15.13
N ARG A 66 10.59 2.34 -14.63
CA ARG A 66 10.87 2.45 -13.18
C ARG A 66 9.58 2.67 -12.36
N VAL A 67 8.65 3.47 -12.87
CA VAL A 67 7.35 3.73 -12.21
C VAL A 67 6.53 2.45 -12.18
N ARG A 68 6.52 1.70 -13.29
CA ARG A 68 5.86 0.40 -13.40
C ARG A 68 6.43 -0.62 -12.40
N ARG A 69 7.76 -0.73 -12.30
CA ARG A 69 8.43 -1.65 -11.35
C ARG A 69 8.13 -1.26 -9.90
N CYS A 70 8.24 0.03 -9.57
CA CYS A 70 7.88 0.55 -8.24
C CYS A 70 6.44 0.20 -7.85
N ARG A 71 5.48 0.43 -8.76
CA ARG A 71 4.07 0.04 -8.56
C ARG A 71 3.91 -1.46 -8.33
N ALA A 72 4.59 -2.29 -9.12
CA ALA A 72 4.52 -3.74 -8.98
C ALA A 72 4.97 -4.21 -7.58
N VAL A 73 6.00 -3.58 -7.01
CA VAL A 73 6.45 -3.87 -5.64
C VAL A 73 5.40 -3.47 -4.61
N PHE A 74 4.80 -2.27 -4.73
CA PHE A 74 3.73 -1.84 -3.83
C PHE A 74 2.49 -2.73 -3.93
N GLU A 75 2.09 -3.14 -5.14
CA GLU A 75 0.97 -4.06 -5.36
C GLU A 75 1.21 -5.42 -4.70
N ARG A 76 2.39 -5.99 -4.92
CA ARG A 76 2.82 -7.22 -4.27
C ARG A 76 2.81 -7.10 -2.75
N GLY A 77 3.35 -6.01 -2.20
CA GLY A 77 3.34 -5.76 -0.76
C GLY A 77 1.92 -5.66 -0.23
N PHE A 78 1.04 -4.96 -0.94
CA PHE A 78 -0.37 -4.81 -0.57
C PHE A 78 -1.09 -6.15 -0.55
N ASP A 79 -0.85 -7.01 -1.56
CA ASP A 79 -1.39 -8.36 -1.61
C ASP A 79 -0.80 -9.27 -0.54
N TYR A 80 0.50 -9.16 -0.26
CA TYR A 80 1.16 -9.90 0.81
C TYR A 80 0.52 -9.62 2.17
N PHE A 81 0.31 -8.35 2.53
CA PHE A 81 -0.38 -7.99 3.78
C PHE A 81 -1.88 -8.33 3.75
N ARG A 82 -2.48 -8.53 2.58
CA ARG A 82 -3.85 -9.01 2.45
C ARG A 82 -3.97 -10.52 2.69
N THR A 83 -3.01 -11.33 2.22
CA THR A 83 -3.13 -12.80 2.22
C THR A 83 -2.21 -13.51 3.20
N ASN A 84 -0.96 -13.07 3.33
CA ASN A 84 0.09 -13.77 4.09
C ASN A 84 0.33 -13.17 5.47
N ALA A 85 -0.07 -11.92 5.67
CA ALA A 85 0.02 -11.21 6.95
C ALA A 85 -1.24 -10.39 7.23
N ALA A 86 -2.42 -11.02 7.08
CA ALA A 86 -3.74 -10.38 7.21
C ALA A 86 -4.00 -9.78 8.61
N GLU A 87 -3.24 -10.19 9.62
CA GLU A 87 -3.24 -9.61 10.96
C GLU A 87 -2.60 -8.22 11.03
N LEU A 88 -1.71 -7.88 10.07
CA LEU A 88 -0.92 -6.65 10.01
C LEU A 88 -1.63 -5.56 9.19
N LYS A 89 -2.85 -5.22 9.62
CA LYS A 89 -3.71 -4.26 8.92
C LYS A 89 -3.19 -2.82 8.98
N GLU A 90 -2.53 -2.46 10.08
CA GLU A 90 -1.92 -1.13 10.22
C GLU A 90 -0.77 -0.97 9.23
N GLU A 91 0.08 -1.98 9.07
CA GLU A 91 1.19 -2.00 8.12
C GLU A 91 0.67 -1.92 6.67
N ARG A 92 -0.43 -2.63 6.36
CA ARG A 92 -1.09 -2.51 5.05
C ARG A 92 -1.60 -1.09 4.78
N ALA A 93 -2.15 -0.42 5.80
CA ALA A 93 -2.59 0.96 5.69
C ALA A 93 -1.41 1.91 5.48
N MET A 94 -0.33 1.75 6.25
CA MET A 94 0.91 2.54 6.10
C MET A 94 1.57 2.32 4.73
N LEU A 95 1.54 1.10 4.18
CA LEU A 95 2.02 0.83 2.82
C LEU A 95 1.28 1.67 1.77
N LEU A 96 -0.05 1.79 1.89
CA LEU A 96 -0.85 2.62 1.00
C LEU A 96 -0.56 4.11 1.16
N GLU A 97 -0.28 4.57 2.37
CA GLU A 97 0.14 5.96 2.60
C GLU A 97 1.46 6.27 1.89
N GLU A 98 2.45 5.37 1.98
CA GLU A 98 3.74 5.53 1.28
C GLU A 98 3.58 5.39 -0.24
N TRP A 99 2.75 4.46 -0.71
CA TRP A 99 2.44 4.34 -2.13
C TRP A 99 1.79 5.62 -2.67
N LEU A 100 0.84 6.22 -1.93
CA LEU A 100 0.20 7.47 -2.34
C LEU A 100 1.21 8.63 -2.45
N LYS A 101 2.14 8.75 -1.49
CA LYS A 101 3.23 9.73 -1.54
C LYS A 101 4.12 9.49 -2.75
N LYS A 102 4.41 8.23 -3.08
CA LYS A 102 5.25 7.89 -4.22
C LYS A 102 4.56 8.22 -5.55
N GLU A 103 3.28 7.88 -5.71
CA GLU A 103 2.49 8.26 -6.89
C GLU A 103 2.48 9.79 -7.09
N LEU A 104 2.31 10.55 -6.01
CA LEU A 104 2.40 12.01 -6.07
C LEU A 104 3.80 12.49 -6.51
N SER A 105 4.87 11.83 -6.06
CA SER A 105 6.26 12.20 -6.40
C SER A 105 6.64 11.96 -7.85
N PHE A 106 5.90 11.11 -8.58
CA PHE A 106 6.14 10.84 -10.00
C PHE A 106 5.56 11.90 -10.94
N GLY A 107 4.81 12.89 -10.43
CA GLY A 107 4.20 13.93 -11.25
C GLY A 107 3.24 13.33 -12.29
N ASP A 108 3.42 13.70 -13.57
CA ASP A 108 2.54 13.26 -14.66
C ASP A 108 2.58 11.75 -14.94
N LEU A 109 3.65 11.07 -14.53
CA LEU A 109 3.73 9.59 -14.64
C LEU A 109 2.98 8.88 -13.50
N GLY A 110 2.62 9.62 -12.44
CA GLY A 110 1.92 9.14 -11.25
C GLY A 110 0.41 9.01 -11.43
N ASP A 111 -0.22 8.12 -10.66
CA ASP A 111 -1.68 8.01 -10.57
C ASP A 111 -2.12 7.67 -9.15
N VAL A 112 -2.41 8.72 -8.38
CA VAL A 112 -2.90 8.62 -6.99
C VAL A 112 -4.27 7.93 -6.90
N THR A 113 -5.07 7.91 -7.97
CA THR A 113 -6.42 7.34 -7.94
C THR A 113 -6.41 5.83 -7.79
N LEU A 114 -5.32 5.17 -8.24
CA LEU A 114 -5.10 3.73 -8.06
C LEU A 114 -5.05 3.36 -6.59
N VAL A 115 -4.38 4.17 -5.78
CA VAL A 115 -4.14 3.95 -4.35
C VAL A 115 -5.34 4.38 -3.52
N GLN A 116 -5.95 5.53 -3.86
CA GLN A 116 -7.12 6.06 -3.15
C GLN A 116 -8.30 5.08 -3.15
N LYS A 117 -8.51 4.33 -4.24
CA LYS A 117 -9.55 3.28 -4.32
C LYS A 117 -9.34 2.13 -3.34
N LYS A 118 -8.11 1.94 -2.83
CA LYS A 118 -7.74 0.88 -1.88
C LYS A 118 -7.70 1.38 -0.43
N ALA A 119 -7.86 2.69 -0.19
CA ALA A 119 -7.68 3.30 1.12
C ALA A 119 -8.63 2.73 2.18
N PRO A 120 -8.13 2.33 3.36
CA PRO A 120 -8.96 1.79 4.43
C PRO A 120 -9.71 2.87 5.20
N ARG A 121 -10.76 2.45 5.90
CA ARG A 121 -11.43 3.25 6.94
C ARG A 121 -10.86 2.88 8.30
N LYS A 122 -10.35 3.88 9.02
CA LYS A 122 -9.88 3.73 10.40
C LYS A 122 -11.07 3.74 11.37
N VAL A 123 -11.20 2.72 12.20
CA VAL A 123 -12.30 2.57 13.17
C VAL A 123 -11.77 2.23 14.56
N LYS A 124 -12.49 2.64 15.61
CA LYS A 124 -12.20 2.22 16.98
C LYS A 124 -13.07 1.02 17.35
N ARG A 125 -12.47 -0.03 17.90
CA ARG A 125 -13.15 -1.26 18.31
C ARG A 125 -12.83 -1.59 19.76
N LYS A 126 -13.68 -2.42 20.38
CA LYS A 126 -13.50 -2.97 21.72
C LYS A 126 -13.34 -4.48 21.62
N ARG A 127 -12.31 -5.04 22.27
CA ARG A 127 -12.17 -6.50 22.44
C ARG A 127 -12.17 -6.86 23.92
N PRO A 128 -12.74 -8.01 24.30
CA PRO A 128 -12.65 -8.49 25.68
C PRO A 128 -11.19 -8.83 26.00
N LEU A 129 -10.75 -8.44 27.18
CA LEU A 129 -9.49 -8.86 27.78
C LEU A 129 -9.71 -10.21 28.46
N PRO A 130 -8.86 -11.23 28.22
CA PRO A 130 -8.94 -12.47 28.94
C PRO A 130 -8.62 -12.20 30.43
N SER A 131 -9.57 -12.55 31.31
CA SER A 131 -9.37 -12.56 32.76
C SER A 131 -9.16 -14.00 33.21
N ASP A 132 -8.19 -14.22 34.09
CA ASP A 132 -7.78 -15.55 34.58
C ASP A 132 -8.88 -16.25 35.42
N ASP A 133 -9.88 -15.49 35.88
CA ASP A 133 -10.87 -15.97 36.87
C ASP A 133 -12.34 -15.87 36.39
N GLY A 134 -12.55 -15.56 35.10
CA GLY A 134 -13.88 -15.56 34.45
C GLY A 134 -14.93 -14.58 34.99
N SER A 135 -14.59 -13.79 36.02
CA SER A 135 -15.55 -13.01 36.82
C SER A 135 -15.65 -11.53 36.43
N ASN A 136 -14.71 -11.00 35.64
CA ASN A 136 -14.78 -9.65 35.07
C ASN A 136 -14.25 -9.62 33.64
N ILE A 137 -15.13 -9.35 32.66
CA ILE A 137 -14.74 -9.08 31.27
C ILE A 137 -14.36 -7.60 31.16
N ALA A 138 -13.07 -7.30 31.35
CA ALA A 138 -12.53 -5.99 30.99
C ALA A 138 -12.47 -5.86 29.46
N TYR A 139 -12.58 -4.65 28.91
CA TYR A 139 -12.48 -4.39 27.47
C TYR A 139 -11.28 -3.49 27.17
N GLU A 140 -10.56 -3.77 26.09
CA GLU A 140 -9.50 -2.91 25.54
C GLU A 140 -10.00 -2.22 24.26
N GLU A 141 -9.80 -0.89 24.18
CA GLU A 141 -10.00 -0.12 22.95
C GLU A 141 -8.79 -0.25 22.04
N TYR A 142 -9.01 -0.62 20.78
CA TYR A 142 -7.97 -0.70 19.77
C TYR A 142 -8.42 -0.07 18.45
N ILE A 143 -7.43 0.31 17.63
CA ILE A 143 -7.64 0.81 16.28
C ILE A 143 -7.69 -0.39 15.32
N ASP A 144 -8.68 -0.40 14.46
CA ASP A 144 -8.81 -1.37 13.36
C ASP A 144 -8.97 -0.63 12.03
N TYR A 145 -8.69 -1.34 10.95
CA TYR A 145 -8.77 -0.83 9.58
C TYR A 145 -9.70 -1.73 8.76
N ILE A 146 -10.67 -1.10 8.09
CA ILE A 146 -11.61 -1.80 7.19
C ILE A 146 -11.24 -1.42 5.76
N PHE A 147 -10.77 -2.40 4.98
CA PHE A 147 -10.38 -2.18 3.60
C PHE A 147 -11.58 -2.37 2.64
N PRO A 148 -11.64 -1.65 1.50
CA PRO A 148 -12.74 -1.77 0.55
C PRO A 148 -12.97 -3.18 0.00
N ASP A 149 -11.90 -3.95 -0.20
CA ASP A 149 -11.94 -5.33 -0.69
C ASP A 149 -12.52 -6.31 0.34
N GLU A 150 -12.29 -6.10 1.64
CA GLU A 150 -12.90 -6.89 2.72
C GLU A 150 -14.43 -6.75 2.72
N VAL A 151 -14.94 -5.54 2.48
CA VAL A 151 -16.39 -5.26 2.39
C VAL A 151 -17.00 -5.90 1.15
N ALA A 152 -16.28 -5.90 0.02
CA ALA A 152 -16.73 -6.54 -1.22
C ALA A 152 -16.87 -8.06 -1.08
N LEU A 153 -15.98 -8.70 -0.31
CA LEU A 153 -15.96 -10.14 -0.07
C LEU A 153 -17.01 -10.60 0.96
N ALA A 154 -17.56 -9.71 1.78
CA ALA A 154 -18.52 -10.05 2.83
C ALA A 154 -19.96 -9.62 2.48
N PRO A 155 -20.82 -10.52 1.93
CA PRO A 155 -22.20 -10.16 1.56
C PRO A 155 -23.05 -9.68 2.75
N ASN A 156 -22.72 -10.13 3.97
CA ASN A 156 -23.46 -9.85 5.20
C ASN A 156 -23.24 -8.42 5.73
N LEU A 157 -22.15 -7.76 5.32
CA LEU A 157 -21.83 -6.38 5.74
C LEU A 157 -22.74 -5.35 5.07
N LYS A 158 -23.21 -5.59 3.84
CA LYS A 158 -24.15 -4.71 3.13
C LYS A 158 -25.51 -4.61 3.83
N ILE A 159 -25.97 -5.70 4.45
CA ILE A 159 -27.21 -5.73 5.25
C ILE A 159 -27.05 -4.86 6.50
N LEU A 160 -25.87 -4.90 7.13
CA LEU A 160 -25.57 -4.14 8.35
C LEU A 160 -25.36 -2.64 8.05
N GLU A 161 -24.76 -2.29 6.91
CA GLU A 161 -24.71 -0.90 6.43
C GLU A 161 -26.09 -0.34 6.10
N ALA A 162 -26.98 -1.14 5.47
CA ALA A 162 -28.35 -0.75 5.22
C ALA A 162 -29.13 -0.52 6.54
N ALA A 163 -28.90 -1.37 7.54
CA ALA A 163 -29.48 -1.20 8.87
C ALA A 163 -28.96 0.07 9.60
N TYR A 164 -27.66 0.39 9.46
CA TYR A 164 -27.09 1.60 10.04
C TYR A 164 -27.62 2.87 9.35
N LYS A 165 -27.78 2.85 8.02
CA LYS A 165 -28.40 3.96 7.26
C LYS A 165 -29.86 4.19 7.65
N TRP A 166 -30.64 3.13 7.82
CA TRP A 166 -32.03 3.22 8.28
C TRP A 166 -32.13 3.81 9.69
N LYS A 167 -31.25 3.40 10.60
CA LYS A 167 -31.20 3.95 11.96
C LYS A 167 -30.83 5.43 11.96
N LYS A 168 -29.88 5.85 11.11
CA LYS A 168 -29.47 7.25 10.98
C LYS A 168 -30.59 8.15 10.40
N GLN A 169 -31.33 7.64 9.42
CA GLN A 169 -32.50 8.35 8.86
C GLN A 169 -33.60 8.56 9.91
N LYS A 170 -33.86 7.55 10.74
CA LYS A 170 -34.83 7.68 11.84
C LYS A 170 -34.42 8.70 12.91
N THR A 171 -33.13 8.85 13.19
CA THR A 171 -32.66 9.84 14.15
C THR A 171 -32.72 11.26 13.59
N ASP A 172 -32.49 11.46 12.29
CA ASP A 172 -32.63 12.79 11.66
C ASP A 172 -34.11 13.22 11.55
N ASP A 173 -35.05 12.29 11.36
CA ASP A 173 -36.50 12.58 11.32
C ASP A 173 -37.13 12.91 12.70
N THR A 174 -36.40 12.75 13.81
CA THR A 174 -36.93 13.00 15.17
C THR A 174 -36.48 14.35 15.76
N ASP A 175 -35.57 15.06 15.09
CA ASP A 175 -35.00 16.33 15.57
C ASP A 175 -35.60 17.58 14.86
N ASP A 176 -36.63 17.41 14.03
CA ASP A 176 -37.29 18.48 13.25
C ASP A 176 -38.78 18.72 13.64
N ASP A 177 -39.21 18.30 14.85
CA ASP A 177 -40.52 18.64 15.46
C ASP A 177 -40.37 19.36 16.82
#